data_AF-A0A2E9BQT3-F1
#
_entry.id   AF-A0A2E9BQT3-F1
#
_cell.length_a   1.000
_cell.length_b   1.000
_cell.length_c   1.000
_cell.angle_alpha   90.00
_cell.angle_beta   90.00
_cell.angle_gamma   90.00
#
_symmetry.space_group_name_H-M   'P 1'
#
loop_
_entity.id
_entity.type
_entity.pdbx_description
1 polymer ?
#
loop_
_entity_poly.entity_id
_entity_poly.type
_entity_poly.pdbx_seq_one_letter_code
_entity_poly.pdbx_strand_id
1 'polypeptide(L)'
;MAGAPAPSAFIPPTTPDAFDLLENKLSQLHALLSSCYGMGSDWFEEIGPRRRDMMMWIASDLTRDAEDLLQEVAPQVLRGSGA
;
A
#
# COMPACT_ATOMS: atom_id res chain seq x y z
N MET A 1 31.57 31.14 20.27
CA MET A 1 31.29 30.14 19.22
C MET A 1 29.80 29.91 19.22
N ALA A 2 29.11 30.29 18.16
CA ALA A 2 27.65 30.39 18.07
C ALA A 2 27.05 29.16 17.38
N GLY A 3 25.83 28.80 17.80
CA GLY A 3 24.90 27.97 17.04
C GLY A 3 24.60 26.61 17.67
N ALA A 4 23.69 26.56 18.65
CA ALA A 4 23.00 25.33 18.97
C ALA A 4 22.15 24.89 17.75
N PRO A 5 22.11 23.60 17.39
CA PRO A 5 21.27 23.14 16.30
C PRO A 5 19.80 23.45 16.62
N ALA A 6 19.10 24.04 15.67
CA ALA A 6 17.68 24.37 15.78
C ALA A 6 16.88 23.11 16.17
N PRO A 7 15.84 23.22 17.01
CA PRO A 7 14.98 22.09 17.31
C PRO A 7 14.37 21.58 16.00
N SER A 8 14.65 20.33 15.65
CA SER A 8 13.99 19.64 14.54
C SER A 8 12.49 19.77 14.76
N ALA A 9 11.82 20.48 13.85
CA ALA A 9 10.37 20.59 13.88
C ALA A 9 9.82 19.16 13.89
N PHE A 10 9.14 18.79 14.98
CA PHE A 10 8.36 17.57 15.02
C PHE A 10 7.23 17.77 14.03
N ILE A 11 7.41 17.27 12.80
CA ILE A 11 6.33 17.16 11.84
C ILE A 11 5.46 16.04 12.41
N PRO A 12 4.25 16.33 12.93
CA PRO A 12 3.36 15.28 13.37
C PRO A 12 3.11 14.36 12.16
N PRO A 13 3.07 13.04 12.34
CA PRO A 13 2.72 12.15 11.24
C PRO A 13 1.32 12.56 10.77
N THR A 14 1.25 13.18 9.59
CA THR A 14 -0.02 13.41 8.91
C THR A 14 -0.64 12.03 8.77
N THR A 15 -1.75 11.79 9.46
CA THR A 15 -2.45 10.52 9.38
C THR A 15 -2.89 10.41 7.92
N PRO A 16 -2.37 9.44 7.15
CA PRO A 16 -2.69 9.37 5.73
C PRO A 16 -4.20 9.24 5.58
N ASP A 17 -4.79 10.02 4.66
CA ASP A 17 -6.20 9.91 4.37
C ASP A 17 -6.52 8.48 3.91
N ALA A 18 -7.74 8.00 4.16
CA ALA A 18 -8.12 6.63 3.77
C ALA A 18 -7.89 6.35 2.27
N PHE A 19 -7.96 7.40 1.44
CA PHE A 19 -7.62 7.37 0.03
C PHE A 19 -6.10 7.15 -0.22
N ASP A 20 -5.23 7.88 0.49
CA ASP A 20 -3.78 7.68 0.40
C ASP A 20 -3.38 6.27 0.82
N LEU A 21 -4.03 5.74 1.87
CA LEU A 21 -3.78 4.38 2.34
C LEU A 21 -4.25 3.34 1.32
N LEU A 22 -5.39 3.58 0.65
CA LEU A 22 -5.89 2.74 -0.43
C LEU A 22 -4.92 2.73 -1.61
N GLU A 23 -4.48 3.90 -2.07
CA GLU A 23 -3.51 4.03 -3.17
C GLU A 23 -2.19 3.30 -2.84
N ASN A 24 -1.75 3.42 -1.59
CA ASN A 24 -0.56 2.72 -1.11
C ASN A 24 -0.72 1.20 -1.17
N LYS A 25 -1.85 0.65 -0.70
CA LYS A 25 -2.12 -0.80 -0.74
C LYS A 25 -2.23 -1.32 -2.17
N LEU A 26 -2.89 -0.59 -3.07
CA LEU A 26 -2.97 -0.94 -4.49
C LEU A 26 -1.59 -0.93 -5.15
N SER A 27 -0.74 0.03 -4.81
CA SER A 27 0.65 0.08 -5.30
C SER A 27 1.48 -1.11 -4.82
N GLN A 28 1.31 -1.52 -3.55
CA GLN A 28 1.97 -2.72 -3.01
C GLN A 28 1.50 -4.00 -3.72
N LEU A 29 0.18 -4.14 -3.93
CA LEU A 29 -0.39 -5.27 -4.67
C LEU A 29 0.15 -5.31 -6.11
N HIS A 30 0.18 -4.16 -6.79
CA HIS A 30 0.71 -4.06 -8.15
C HIS A 30 2.20 -4.42 -8.22
N ALA A 31 3.02 -3.92 -7.29
CA ALA A 31 4.45 -4.25 -7.22
C ALA A 31 4.67 -5.76 -6.95
N LEU A 32 3.87 -6.35 -6.07
CA LEU A 32 3.91 -7.78 -5.78
C LEU A 32 3.58 -8.62 -7.02
N LEU A 33 2.49 -8.28 -7.72
CA LEU A 33 2.08 -9.00 -8.94
C LEU A 33 3.07 -8.80 -10.09
N SER A 34 3.58 -7.57 -10.27
CA SER A 34 4.63 -7.28 -11.24
C SER A 34 5.90 -8.06 -10.94
N SER A 35 6.23 -8.27 -9.65
CA SER A 35 7.34 -9.15 -9.28
C SER A 35 7.04 -10.61 -9.60
N CYS A 36 5.80 -11.09 -9.44
CA CYS A 36 5.43 -12.48 -9.73
C CYS A 36 5.39 -12.81 -11.23
N TYR A 37 4.94 -11.87 -12.07
CA TYR A 37 4.66 -12.10 -13.49
C TYR A 37 5.50 -11.21 -14.43
N GLY A 38 6.43 -10.43 -13.89
CA GLY A 38 7.27 -9.50 -14.62
C GLY A 38 8.23 -10.19 -15.59
N MET A 39 8.62 -9.42 -16.60
CA MET A 39 9.38 -9.84 -17.78
C MET A 39 10.65 -10.64 -17.38
N GLY A 40 10.56 -11.97 -17.46
CA GLY A 40 11.71 -12.88 -17.34
C GLY A 40 12.02 -13.44 -15.95
N SER A 41 11.11 -13.36 -14.98
CA SER A 41 11.39 -13.93 -13.66
C SER A 41 10.87 -15.37 -13.52
N ASP A 42 11.70 -16.34 -13.93
CA ASP A 42 11.55 -17.76 -13.53
C ASP A 42 11.52 -17.91 -12.00
N TRP A 43 11.85 -16.85 -11.25
CA TRP A 43 11.81 -16.79 -9.78
C TRP A 43 10.49 -17.32 -9.22
N PHE A 44 9.34 -16.98 -9.79
CA PHE A 44 8.06 -17.41 -9.25
C PHE A 44 7.94 -18.92 -9.43
N GLU A 45 8.49 -19.47 -10.51
CA GLU A 45 8.58 -20.90 -10.68
C GLU A 45 9.64 -21.56 -9.76
N GLU A 46 10.77 -20.90 -9.55
CA GLU A 46 11.93 -21.39 -8.78
C GLU A 46 11.69 -21.40 -7.26
N ILE A 47 10.87 -20.50 -6.72
CA ILE A 47 10.70 -20.34 -5.27
C ILE A 47 9.94 -21.49 -4.59
N GLY A 48 9.39 -22.40 -5.40
CA GLY A 48 8.63 -23.56 -4.94
C GLY A 48 7.20 -23.26 -4.48
N PRO A 49 6.33 -24.27 -4.45
CA PRO A 49 4.89 -24.12 -4.27
C PRO A 49 4.52 -23.41 -2.96
N ARG A 50 5.21 -23.74 -1.85
CA ARG A 50 4.93 -23.14 -0.53
C ARG A 50 5.13 -21.63 -0.50
N ARG A 51 6.15 -21.11 -1.21
CA ARG A 51 6.40 -19.66 -1.25
C ARG A 51 5.42 -18.97 -2.20
N ARG A 52 5.00 -19.64 -3.29
CA ARG A 52 3.92 -19.16 -4.16
C ARG A 52 2.59 -19.04 -3.41
N ASP A 53 2.20 -20.07 -2.66
CA ASP A 53 1.00 -20.03 -1.80
C ASP A 53 1.05 -18.86 -0.81
N MET A 54 2.20 -18.64 -0.17
CA MET A 54 2.39 -17.51 0.74
C MET A 54 2.25 -16.15 0.02
N MET A 55 2.78 -16.00 -1.19
CA MET A 55 2.63 -14.77 -1.97
C MET A 55 1.19 -14.53 -2.44
N MET A 56 0.49 -15.58 -2.86
CA MET A 56 -0.93 -15.48 -3.21
C MET A 56 -1.79 -15.16 -1.98
N TRP A 57 -1.41 -15.67 -0.80
CA TRP A 57 -2.03 -15.29 0.47
C TRP A 57 -1.81 -13.80 0.77
N ILE A 58 -0.59 -13.28 0.63
CA ILE A 58 -0.30 -11.84 0.81
C ILE A 58 -1.08 -10.98 -0.19
N ALA A 59 -1.16 -11.40 -1.46
CA ALA A 59 -1.95 -10.69 -2.47
C ALA A 59 -3.45 -10.66 -2.09
N SER A 60 -3.97 -11.76 -1.56
CA SER A 60 -5.36 -11.86 -1.11
C SER A 60 -5.62 -10.95 0.09
N ASP A 61 -4.70 -10.92 1.05
CA ASP A 61 -4.75 -10.07 2.24
C ASP A 61 -4.72 -8.57 1.86
N LEU A 62 -3.78 -8.18 0.99
CA LEU A 62 -3.69 -6.81 0.46
C LEU A 62 -4.95 -6.39 -0.31
N THR A 63 -5.55 -7.31 -1.05
CA THR A 63 -6.80 -7.05 -1.79
C THR A 63 -7.95 -6.80 -0.82
N ARG A 64 -8.08 -7.64 0.22
CA ARG A 64 -9.12 -7.48 1.24
C ARG A 64 -9.01 -6.15 1.98
N ASP A 65 -7.80 -5.80 2.38
CA ASP A 65 -7.56 -4.51 3.03
C ASP A 65 -7.87 -3.32 2.09
N ALA A 66 -7.62 -3.46 0.79
CA ALA A 66 -7.97 -2.43 -0.20
C ALA A 66 -9.50 -2.34 -0.40
N GLU A 67 -10.22 -3.45 -0.36
CA GLU A 67 -11.68 -3.46 -0.41
C GLU A 67 -12.30 -2.75 0.81
N ASP A 68 -11.78 -3.04 2.01
CA ASP A 68 -12.24 -2.39 3.25
C ASP A 68 -12.00 -0.88 3.19
N LEU A 69 -10.82 -0.43 2.75
CA LEU A 69 -10.54 1.00 2.57
C LEU A 69 -11.38 1.64 1.47
N LEU A 70 -11.66 0.93 0.37
CA LEU A 70 -12.54 1.43 -0.67
C LEU A 70 -13.96 1.67 -0.14
N GLN A 71 -14.46 0.80 0.75
CA GLN A 71 -15.75 0.99 1.40
C GLN A 71 -15.76 2.19 2.36
N GLU A 72 -14.63 2.54 2.98
CA GLU A 72 -14.49 3.74 3.81
C GLU A 72 -14.37 5.03 2.97
N VAL A 73 -13.74 4.96 1.80
CA VAL A 73 -13.54 6.09 0.89
C VAL A 73 -14.79 6.39 0.05
N ALA A 74 -15.50 5.37 -0.44
CA ALA A 74 -16.69 5.51 -1.27
C ALA A 74 -17.77 6.47 -0.69
N PRO A 75 -18.15 6.40 0.60
CA PRO A 75 -19.11 7.34 1.17
C PRO A 75 -18.54 8.75 1.36
N GLN A 76 -17.21 8.91 1.43
CA GLN A 76 -16.56 10.22 1.50
C GLN A 76 -16.54 10.91 0.12
N VAL A 77 -16.33 10.16 -0.96
CA VAL A 77 -16.46 10.67 -2.34
C VAL A 77 -17.89 11.15 -2.60
N LEU A 78 -18.89 10.41 -2.15
CA LEU A 78 -20.30 10.81 -2.27
C LEU A 78 -20.63 12.06 -1.43
N ARG A 79 -19.95 12.27 -0.29
CA ARG A 79 -20.12 13.44 0.58
C ARG A 79 -19.32 14.67 0.13
N GLY A 80 -18.18 14.49 -0.52
CA GLY A 80 -17.32 15.57 -1.03
C GLY A 80 -17.82 16.21 -2.32
N SER A 81 -18.80 15.61 -3.00
CA SER A 81 -19.37 16.12 -4.26
C SER A 81 -20.52 17.13 -4.06
N GLY A 82 -20.71 17.62 -2.84
CA GLY A 82 -21.81 18.53 -2.45
C GLY A 82 -21.39 19.86 -1.85
N ALA A 83 -20.25 20.43 -2.27
CA ALA A 83 -19.78 21.76 -1.86
C ALA A 83 -19.59 22.69 -3.07
#